data_AF-A0AAV6IEP1-F1
#
_entry.id   AF-A0AAV6IEP1-F1
#
_cell.length_a   1.000
_cell.length_b   1.000
_cell.length_c   1.000
_cell.angle_alpha   90.00
_cell.angle_beta   90.00
_cell.angle_gamma   90.00
#
_symmetry.space_group_name_H-M   'P 1'
#
loop_
_entity.id
_entity.type
_entity.pdbx_description
1 polymer ?
#
loop_
_entity_poly.entity_id
_entity_poly.type
_entity_poly.pdbx_seq_one_letter_code
_entity_poly.pdbx_strand_id
1 'polypeptide(L)'
;MSICFGASKLIVKPIVSDDQLSILHFLFAKNFERATRIVDQRGVKRISGEPSGRSIFQCKHQLAARLAASLGACVDVKVSDKQLALLLSKL
;
A
#
# COMPACT_ATOMS: atom_id res chain seq x y z
N MET A 1 11.24 4.83 -19.31
CA MET A 1 11.49 4.83 -17.85
C MET A 1 11.06 3.47 -17.33
N SER A 2 12.01 2.56 -17.13
CA SER A 2 11.71 1.21 -16.63
C SER A 2 11.52 1.28 -15.12
N ILE A 3 10.31 1.03 -14.65
CA ILE A 3 10.06 0.85 -13.22
C ILE A 3 10.28 -0.64 -12.94
N CYS A 4 11.52 -1.01 -12.58
CA CYS A 4 11.83 -2.38 -12.18
C CYS A 4 11.35 -2.59 -10.74
N PHE A 5 10.20 -3.23 -10.55
CA PHE A 5 9.78 -3.69 -9.23
C PHE A 5 10.24 -5.13 -8.99
N GLY A 6 11.03 -5.29 -7.93
CA GLY A 6 11.75 -6.52 -7.58
C GLY A 6 10.84 -7.74 -7.40
N ALA A 7 11.37 -8.87 -7.85
CA ALA A 7 10.77 -10.18 -7.81
C ALA A 7 10.44 -10.63 -6.37
N SER A 8 9.17 -10.93 -6.12
CA SER A 8 8.73 -11.90 -5.11
C SER A 8 7.42 -12.52 -5.60
N LYS A 9 7.58 -13.66 -6.24
CA LYS A 9 6.54 -14.52 -6.79
C LYS A 9 5.71 -15.08 -5.64
N LEU A 10 4.45 -14.64 -5.50
CA LEU A 10 3.31 -15.42 -4.97
C LEU A 10 2.01 -14.59 -5.15
N ILE A 11 1.24 -14.94 -6.19
CA ILE A 11 -0.21 -14.76 -6.33
C ILE A 11 -0.76 -13.34 -6.04
N VAL A 12 -0.54 -12.36 -6.91
CA VAL A 12 -1.50 -11.25 -7.05
C VAL A 12 -1.47 -10.76 -8.50
N LYS A 13 -2.59 -10.91 -9.23
CA LYS A 13 -2.81 -10.14 -10.46
C LYS A 13 -2.64 -8.66 -10.10
N PRO A 14 -1.78 -7.86 -10.73
CA PRO A 14 -1.87 -6.42 -10.57
C PRO A 14 -3.26 -6.03 -11.09
N ILE A 15 -4.16 -5.60 -10.21
CA ILE A 15 -5.51 -5.11 -10.58
C ILE A 15 -5.41 -3.78 -11.36
N VAL A 16 -4.18 -3.31 -11.58
CA VAL A 16 -3.88 -2.00 -12.14
C VAL A 16 -3.16 -2.21 -13.46
N SER A 17 -3.78 -1.76 -14.54
CA SER A 17 -3.12 -1.72 -15.85
C SER A 17 -2.07 -0.61 -15.88
N ASP A 18 -1.10 -0.71 -16.79
CA ASP A 18 -0.10 0.33 -17.02
C ASP A 18 -0.75 1.69 -17.36
N ASP A 19 -1.94 1.69 -17.95
CA ASP A 19 -2.71 2.93 -18.23
C ASP A 19 -3.17 3.62 -16.95
N GLN A 20 -3.62 2.87 -15.95
CA GLN A 20 -4.01 3.39 -14.65
C GLN A 20 -2.79 3.93 -13.89
N LEU A 21 -1.63 3.28 -14.00
CA LEU A 21 -0.36 3.81 -13.49
C LEU A 21 0.09 5.07 -14.21
N SER A 22 -0.11 5.14 -15.53
CA SER A 22 0.27 6.28 -16.38
C SER A 22 -0.59 7.51 -16.08
N ILE A 23 -1.90 7.32 -15.88
CA ILE A 23 -2.83 8.37 -15.43
C ILE A 23 -2.44 8.85 -14.03
N LEU A 24 -2.06 7.93 -13.13
CA LEU A 24 -1.65 8.27 -11.78
C LEU A 24 -0.31 9.03 -11.76
N HIS A 25 0.64 8.63 -12.60
CA HIS A 25 1.91 9.34 -12.78
C HIS A 25 1.70 10.74 -13.37
N PHE A 26 0.78 10.89 -14.34
CA PHE A 26 0.43 12.18 -14.91
C PHE A 26 -0.27 13.09 -13.90
N LEU A 27 -1.26 12.57 -13.16
CA LEU A 27 -2.03 13.34 -12.18
C LEU A 27 -1.21 13.74 -10.95
N PHE A 28 -0.33 12.86 -10.48
CA PHE A 28 0.41 13.06 -9.23
C PHE A 28 1.87 13.50 -9.44
N ALA A 29 2.39 13.44 -10.67
CA ALA A 29 3.70 13.96 -11.10
C ALA A 29 4.81 13.72 -10.06
N LYS A 30 5.48 14.79 -9.56
CA LYS A 30 6.56 14.71 -8.55
C LYS A 30 6.18 14.01 -7.24
N ASN A 31 4.89 13.90 -6.91
CA ASN A 31 4.43 13.16 -5.74
C ASN A 31 4.44 11.63 -5.95
N PHE A 32 4.46 11.18 -7.21
CA PHE A 32 4.54 9.76 -7.56
C PHE A 32 5.91 9.18 -7.20
N GLU A 33 7.01 9.86 -7.53
CA GLU A 33 8.37 9.44 -7.19
C GLU A 33 8.55 9.26 -5.67
N ARG A 34 7.99 10.18 -4.89
CA ARG A 34 7.99 10.07 -3.43
C ARG A 34 7.16 8.89 -2.95
N ALA A 35 5.99 8.67 -3.57
CA ALA A 35 5.11 7.56 -3.21
C ALA A 35 5.74 6.20 -3.54
N THR A 36 6.33 6.04 -4.72
CA THR A 36 7.03 4.81 -5.11
C THR A 36 8.21 4.53 -4.19
N ARG A 37 8.99 5.54 -3.82
CA ARG A 37 10.08 5.38 -2.85
C ARG A 37 9.60 4.95 -1.46
N ILE A 38 8.45 5.46 -0.99
CA ILE A 38 7.84 5.01 0.26
C ILE A 38 7.44 3.52 0.18
N VAL A 39 6.87 3.09 -0.94
CA VAL A 39 6.51 1.68 -1.16
C VAL A 39 7.76 0.80 -1.21
N ASP A 40 8.78 1.21 -1.96
CA ASP A 40 10.04 0.49 -2.12
C ASP A 40 10.78 0.30 -0.78
N GLN A 41 10.76 1.32 0.06
CA GLN A 41 11.32 1.27 1.43
C GLN A 41 10.41 0.55 2.44
N ARG A 42 9.37 -0.16 1.99
CA ARG A 42 8.39 -0.84 2.84
C ARG A 42 7.72 0.08 3.88
N GLY A 43 7.56 1.35 3.53
CA GLY A 43 7.00 2.39 4.40
C GLY A 43 5.48 2.34 4.57
N VAL A 44 4.80 1.38 3.93
CA VAL A 44 3.35 1.16 4.06
C VAL A 44 3.09 -0.11 4.86
N LYS A 45 2.44 0.04 6.02
CA LYS A 45 2.00 -1.10 6.83
C LYS A 45 0.52 -1.34 6.63
N ARG A 46 0.13 -2.59 6.40
CA ARG A 46 -1.25 -3.05 6.43
C ARG A 46 -1.48 -3.71 7.78
N ILE A 47 -2.35 -3.13 8.59
CA ILE A 47 -2.74 -3.68 9.88
C ILE A 47 -4.07 -4.37 9.71
N SER A 48 -4.16 -5.68 9.96
CA SER A 48 -5.38 -6.48 9.88
C SER A 48 -5.82 -6.94 11.26
N GLY A 49 -7.12 -6.79 11.54
CA GLY A 49 -7.77 -7.24 12.75
C GLY A 49 -8.42 -8.60 12.55
N GLU A 50 -8.18 -9.53 13.47
CA GLU A 50 -8.94 -10.78 13.57
C GLU A 50 -9.82 -10.79 14.84
N PRO A 51 -11.04 -11.38 14.77
CA PRO A 51 -11.62 -12.12 13.65
C PRO A 51 -12.35 -11.27 12.59
N SER A 52 -12.51 -9.96 12.77
CA SER A 52 -13.33 -9.12 11.86
C SER A 52 -12.86 -9.08 10.42
N GLY A 53 -11.59 -9.38 10.15
CA GLY A 53 -10.97 -9.29 8.82
C GLY A 53 -10.80 -7.84 8.34
N ARG A 54 -11.09 -6.84 9.19
CA ARG A 54 -10.92 -5.42 8.86
C ARG A 54 -9.43 -5.10 8.74
N SER A 55 -9.07 -4.25 7.78
CA SER A 55 -7.69 -3.80 7.65
C SER A 55 -7.59 -2.30 7.39
N ILE A 56 -6.51 -1.71 7.87
CA ILE A 56 -6.15 -0.31 7.66
C ILE A 56 -4.73 -0.21 7.13
N PHE A 57 -4.47 0.84 6.34
CA PHE A 57 -3.13 1.15 5.89
C PHE A 57 -2.58 2.31 6.70
N GLN A 58 -1.47 2.07 7.39
CA GLN A 58 -0.73 3.10 8.09
C GLN A 58 0.35 3.65 7.16
N CYS A 59 0.09 4.82 6.58
CA CYS A 59 1.08 5.59 5.82
C CYS A 59 0.72 7.09 5.83
N LYS A 60 1.71 7.96 5.62
CA LYS A 60 1.49 9.42 5.50
C LYS A 60 1.08 9.85 4.09
N HIS A 61 1.20 8.96 3.10
CA HIS A 61 0.99 9.25 1.69
C HIS A 61 -0.09 8.35 1.13
N GLN A 62 -1.30 8.88 0.97
CA GLN A 62 -2.45 8.14 0.43
C GLN A 62 -2.12 7.44 -0.91
N LEU A 63 -1.31 8.08 -1.75
CA LEU A 63 -0.82 7.52 -3.00
C LEU A 63 0.05 6.27 -2.79
N ALA A 64 0.95 6.30 -1.81
CA ALA A 64 1.80 5.15 -1.46
C ALA A 64 0.96 4.00 -0.90
N ALA A 65 -0.04 4.27 -0.06
CA ALA A 65 -0.96 3.23 0.42
C ALA A 65 -1.68 2.52 -0.73
N ARG A 66 -2.24 3.29 -1.67
CA ARG A 66 -2.97 2.72 -2.82
C ARG A 66 -2.03 1.95 -3.73
N LEU A 67 -0.84 2.48 -4.00
CA LEU A 67 0.19 1.79 -4.78
C LEU A 67 0.64 0.49 -4.11
N ALA A 68 0.95 0.51 -2.81
CA ALA A 68 1.33 -0.70 -2.07
C ALA A 68 0.21 -1.73 -2.01
N ALA A 69 -1.05 -1.30 -1.84
CA ALA A 69 -2.20 -2.18 -1.83
C ALA A 69 -2.37 -2.91 -3.17
N SER A 70 -2.18 -2.17 -4.26
CA SER A 70 -2.25 -2.68 -5.63
C SER A 70 -1.07 -3.59 -6.00
N LEU A 71 0.14 -3.26 -5.54
CA LEU A 71 1.36 -4.02 -5.81
C LEU A 71 1.55 -5.21 -4.85
N GLY A 72 0.75 -5.32 -3.80
CA GLY A 72 0.98 -6.28 -2.72
C GLY A 72 2.25 -5.99 -1.89
N ALA A 73 2.83 -4.81 -2.03
CA ALA A 73 4.09 -4.41 -1.38
C ALA A 73 3.87 -3.84 0.04
N CYS A 74 2.85 -4.33 0.74
CA CYS A 74 2.51 -3.91 2.10
C CYS A 74 3.30 -4.74 3.12
N VAL A 75 3.64 -4.14 4.26
CA VAL A 75 4.06 -4.91 5.45
C VAL A 75 2.81 -5.29 6.24
N ASP A 76 2.44 -6.56 6.20
CA ASP A 76 1.28 -7.09 6.93
C ASP A 76 1.57 -7.30 8.42
N VAL A 77 0.70 -6.74 9.26
CA VAL A 77 0.74 -6.85 10.71
C VAL A 77 -0.63 -7.30 11.19
N LYS A 78 -0.70 -8.48 11.80
CA LYS A 78 -1.93 -8.99 12.41
C LYS A 78 -2.05 -8.52 13.85
N VAL A 79 -3.22 -8.03 14.22
CA VAL A 79 -3.55 -7.58 15.59
C VAL A 79 -4.93 -8.09 16.00
N SER A 80 -5.23 -8.08 17.30
CA SER A 80 -6.59 -8.33 17.77
C SER A 80 -7.52 -7.18 17.35
N ASP A 81 -8.79 -7.47 17.05
CA ASP A 81 -9.82 -6.45 16.81
C ASP A 81 -9.87 -5.36 17.91
N LYS A 82 -9.56 -5.70 19.16
CA LYS A 82 -9.47 -4.71 20.26
C LYS A 82 -8.33 -3.71 20.04
N GLN A 83 -7.17 -4.18 19.58
CA GLN A 83 -6.02 -3.33 19.27
C GLN A 83 -6.27 -2.55 17.98
N LEU A 84 -6.91 -3.15 16.98
CA LEU A 84 -7.33 -2.45 15.77
C LEU A 84 -8.30 -1.31 16.10
N ALA A 85 -9.28 -1.55 16.96
CA ALA A 85 -10.22 -0.53 17.43
C ALA A 85 -9.52 0.61 18.16
N LEU A 86 -8.51 0.30 19.00
CA LEU A 86 -7.71 1.31 19.69
C LEU A 86 -6.84 2.15 18.73
N LEU A 87 -6.34 1.53 17.65
CA LEU A 87 -5.60 2.25 16.60
C LEU A 87 -6.54 3.15 15.80
N LEU A 88 -7.74 2.67 15.50
CA LEU A 88 -8.79 3.43 14.83
C LEU A 88 -9.30 4.60 15.67
N SER A 89 -9.40 4.44 17.00
CA SER A 89 -9.86 5.50 17.90
C SER A 89 -8.86 6.64 18.11
N LYS A 90 -7.63 6.50 17.59
CA LYS A 90 -6.54 7.47 17.71
C LYS A 90 -6.20 8.18 16.39
N LEU A 91 -6.92 7.85 15.31
CA LEU A 91 -6.90 8.58 14.04
C LEU A 91 -7.78 9.83 14.15
#